data_AF-A0A1G0QNM9-F1
#
_entry.id   AF-A0A1G0QNM9-F1
#
_cell.length_a   1.000
_cell.length_b   1.000
_cell.length_c   1.000
_cell.angle_alpha   90.00
_cell.angle_beta   90.00
_cell.angle_gamma   90.00
#
_symmetry.space_group_name_H-M   'P 1'
#
loop_
_entity.id
_entity.type
_entity.pdbx_description
1 polymer ?
#
loop_
_entity_poly.entity_id
_entity_poly.type
_entity_poly.pdbx_seq_one_letter_code
_entity_poly.pdbx_strand_id
1 'polypeptide(L)'
;MRNINYTALKRFSFIIIVFICGCSQKSSDTIINDVIAFSLKNASNVLQTNSDYDIIDSLAGITRIGGFIIDQENKDIILVGLADNKLPKANFDDLITALRSRIIYNEYPLVSIDPVENTYQTRQQKVRFDGHLENTHFGKMFLACDILLKKYSLQLVECIEGIPSYRDLYEKEVSAKLAGKGHEIKNILWQSGDQYEFKLASYNGLKQIEQDEYEARYWFYPMQPISYINRNDVFLIRDLNIGLEAEEVYSKSINSIKAREKFAKNWTDNFIQLCEKYQELRYLKLLYDFTAIANLMSDSLNLIRDFDFVNQFLYEYQVKKIPTPSTYKLEEVVGKIELEDGMVNLINISGGIKFGKEVKLLNYGDYGQLKNIVLTSRPSDTTLFWQLPINGWVIPNFKDIISTTHNNPDNGDKNGSYVKSQTVVVNPNVHLPINNVNSFNGFMPVHSSPPKLKGVQMKMIIDNSSFKKDSKLNSLRDSILRDVNQKH
;
A
#
# COMPACT_ATOMS: atom_id res chain seq x y z
N MET A 1 6.79 93.16 -34.59
CA MET A 1 7.29 92.27 -35.67
C MET A 1 7.55 90.88 -35.09
N ARG A 2 7.77 89.85 -35.92
CA ARG A 2 8.11 88.48 -35.46
C ARG A 2 9.52 88.45 -34.85
N ASN A 3 9.74 87.61 -33.83
CA ASN A 3 10.64 86.45 -33.92
C ASN A 3 10.63 85.61 -32.63
N ILE A 4 11.37 84.49 -32.64
CA ILE A 4 11.17 83.30 -31.79
C ILE A 4 12.54 82.90 -31.20
N ASN A 5 12.64 82.49 -29.93
CA ASN A 5 13.16 81.17 -29.52
C ASN A 5 13.32 80.92 -28.00
N TYR A 6 13.37 79.61 -27.68
CA TYR A 6 13.39 78.95 -26.39
C TYR A 6 14.66 79.16 -25.55
N THR A 7 14.56 79.00 -24.22
CA THR A 7 15.33 77.93 -23.53
C THR A 7 14.77 77.51 -22.16
N ALA A 8 14.91 76.21 -21.86
CA ALA A 8 14.99 75.55 -20.56
C ALA A 8 14.14 76.03 -19.35
N LEU A 9 13.15 75.22 -18.95
CA LEU A 9 12.68 75.15 -17.56
C LEU A 9 12.71 73.70 -17.06
N LYS A 10 13.35 73.43 -15.92
CA LYS A 10 13.46 72.09 -15.33
C LYS A 10 12.11 71.64 -14.75
N ARG A 11 11.63 70.45 -15.12
CA ARG A 11 10.49 69.80 -14.45
C ARG A 11 10.96 69.07 -13.20
N PHE A 12 10.51 69.52 -12.03
CA PHE A 12 10.52 68.71 -10.80
C PHE A 12 9.29 67.79 -10.84
N SER A 13 9.50 66.48 -11.03
CA SER A 13 8.43 65.49 -10.90
C SER A 13 8.31 65.05 -9.45
N PHE A 14 7.21 65.40 -8.78
CA PHE A 14 6.84 64.84 -7.48
C PHE A 14 6.47 63.37 -7.66
N ILE A 15 7.32 62.45 -7.19
CA ILE A 15 7.00 61.02 -7.15
C ILE A 15 6.26 60.75 -5.84
N ILE A 16 4.93 60.63 -5.92
CA ILE A 16 4.11 60.18 -4.80
C ILE A 16 4.26 58.66 -4.70
N ILE A 17 5.12 58.19 -3.79
CA ILE A 17 5.23 56.77 -3.45
C ILE A 17 4.01 56.41 -2.59
N VAL A 18 2.94 55.97 -3.24
CA VAL A 18 1.80 55.37 -2.54
C VAL A 18 2.25 54.00 -2.02
N PHE A 19 2.53 53.91 -0.73
CA PHE A 19 2.66 52.63 -0.04
C PHE A 19 1.28 51.96 0.01
N ILE A 20 0.90 51.29 -1.09
CA ILE A 20 -0.19 50.32 -1.07
C ILE A 20 0.30 49.18 -0.19
N CYS A 21 -0.06 49.23 1.09
CA CYS A 21 0.19 48.16 2.03
C CYS A 21 -0.68 46.97 1.62
N GLY A 22 -0.15 46.17 0.70
CA GLY A 22 -0.81 45.01 0.15
C GLY A 22 -1.03 43.99 1.24
N CYS A 23 -2.19 44.07 1.89
CA CYS A 23 -2.80 42.97 2.62
C CYS A 23 -3.07 41.86 1.61
N SER A 24 -2.03 41.11 1.29
CA SER A 24 -2.15 39.81 0.65
C SER A 24 -3.00 38.98 1.59
N GLN A 25 -4.30 38.93 1.30
CA GLN A 25 -5.17 37.92 1.83
C GLN A 25 -4.52 36.60 1.39
N LYS A 26 -3.83 35.94 2.34
CA LYS A 26 -3.76 34.49 2.28
C LYS A 26 -5.20 34.06 2.15
N SER A 27 -5.57 33.57 0.97
CA SER A 27 -6.68 32.64 0.88
C SER A 27 -6.44 31.64 2.00
N SER A 28 -7.39 31.51 2.92
CA SER A 28 -7.40 30.29 3.71
C SER A 28 -7.52 29.19 2.67
N ASP A 29 -6.47 28.36 2.55
CA ASP A 29 -6.46 27.15 1.73
C ASP A 29 -7.42 26.16 2.39
N THR A 30 -8.69 26.54 2.29
CA THR A 30 -9.85 25.93 2.89
C THR A 30 -9.99 24.66 2.10
N ILE A 31 -9.71 23.54 2.75
CA ILE A 31 -9.58 22.25 2.08
C ILE A 31 -10.99 21.85 1.65
N ILE A 32 -11.40 22.29 0.46
CA ILE A 32 -12.70 21.94 -0.11
C ILE A 32 -12.57 20.49 -0.60
N ASN A 33 -12.86 19.59 0.33
CA ASN A 33 -12.91 18.15 0.13
C ASN A 33 -14.18 17.83 -0.68
N ASP A 34 -14.12 18.11 -1.98
CA ASP A 34 -15.22 17.91 -2.92
C ASP A 34 -15.48 16.42 -3.10
N VAL A 35 -16.73 15.98 -2.92
CA VAL A 35 -17.14 14.63 -3.31
C VAL A 35 -17.60 14.67 -4.76
N ILE A 36 -16.92 13.92 -5.61
CA ILE A 36 -17.14 13.87 -7.06
C ILE A 36 -17.87 12.56 -7.41
N ALA A 37 -18.87 12.68 -8.27
CA ALA A 37 -19.45 11.56 -9.00
C ALA A 37 -18.88 11.52 -10.43
N PHE A 38 -18.54 10.33 -10.94
CA PHE A 38 -17.89 10.13 -12.24
C PHE A 38 -18.54 8.97 -13.01
N SER A 39 -19.06 9.24 -14.21
CA SER A 39 -19.79 8.29 -15.06
C SER A 39 -18.84 7.46 -15.92
N LEU A 40 -18.83 6.14 -15.71
CA LEU A 40 -18.04 5.21 -16.52
C LEU A 40 -18.59 5.07 -17.95
N LYS A 41 -19.92 5.16 -18.14
CA LYS A 41 -20.54 5.22 -19.48
C LYS A 41 -20.01 6.41 -20.29
N ASN A 42 -20.01 7.61 -19.70
CA ASN A 42 -19.58 8.82 -20.40
C ASN A 42 -18.07 8.91 -20.57
N ALA A 43 -17.28 8.34 -19.65
CA ALA A 43 -15.85 8.15 -19.89
C ALA A 43 -15.59 7.29 -21.14
N SER A 44 -16.36 6.22 -21.36
CA SER A 44 -16.27 5.43 -22.60
C SER A 44 -16.62 6.24 -23.85
N ASN A 45 -17.71 7.02 -23.80
CA ASN A 45 -18.14 7.87 -24.92
C ASN A 45 -17.06 8.91 -25.30
N VAL A 46 -16.49 9.57 -24.29
CA VAL A 46 -15.46 10.62 -24.48
C VAL A 46 -14.12 10.03 -24.93
N LEU A 47 -13.77 8.82 -24.50
CA LEU A 47 -12.60 8.09 -25.02
C LEU A 47 -12.75 7.75 -26.52
N GLN A 48 -13.97 7.48 -27.01
CA GLN A 48 -14.21 7.27 -28.44
C GLN A 48 -14.05 8.57 -29.27
N THR A 49 -14.30 9.74 -28.69
CA THR A 49 -14.17 11.05 -29.37
C THR A 49 -12.78 11.67 -29.29
N ASN A 50 -11.85 11.09 -28.51
CA ASN A 50 -10.49 11.63 -28.25
C ASN A 50 -10.47 13.05 -27.66
N SER A 51 -11.51 13.43 -26.91
CA SER A 51 -11.57 14.69 -26.15
C SER A 51 -11.25 14.46 -24.67
N ASP A 52 -10.84 15.51 -23.96
CA ASP A 52 -10.73 15.59 -22.49
C ASP A 52 -10.01 14.44 -21.77
N TYR A 53 -9.01 13.83 -22.40
CA TYR A 53 -8.29 12.66 -21.89
C TYR A 53 -7.73 12.86 -20.47
N ASP A 54 -7.18 14.04 -20.16
CA ASP A 54 -6.61 14.36 -18.83
C ASP A 54 -7.65 14.31 -17.70
N ILE A 55 -8.92 14.61 -17.99
CA ILE A 55 -10.02 14.53 -17.02
C ILE A 55 -10.37 13.06 -16.76
N ILE A 56 -10.29 12.20 -17.77
CA ILE A 56 -10.53 10.76 -17.62
C ILE A 56 -9.35 10.09 -16.91
N ASP A 57 -8.12 10.31 -17.39
CA ASP A 57 -6.88 9.78 -16.82
C ASP A 57 -6.77 10.06 -15.32
N SER A 58 -7.20 11.25 -14.88
CA SER A 58 -7.19 11.65 -13.47
C SER A 58 -8.51 11.40 -12.70
N LEU A 59 -9.47 10.66 -13.28
CA LEU A 59 -10.81 10.39 -12.72
C LEU A 59 -11.48 11.65 -12.14
N ALA A 60 -11.46 12.74 -12.93
CA ALA A 60 -11.92 14.08 -12.58
C ALA A 60 -11.31 14.66 -11.28
N GLY A 61 -10.07 14.28 -10.95
CA GLY A 61 -9.36 14.73 -9.76
C GLY A 61 -9.72 13.96 -8.49
N ILE A 62 -10.50 12.88 -8.57
CA ILE A 62 -10.68 11.96 -7.44
C ILE A 62 -9.31 11.44 -6.98
N THR A 63 -9.16 11.29 -5.67
CA THR A 63 -7.94 10.81 -5.00
C THR A 63 -8.20 9.60 -4.09
N ARG A 64 -9.47 9.37 -3.71
CA ARG A 64 -9.91 8.19 -2.93
C ARG A 64 -11.30 7.75 -3.39
N ILE A 65 -11.50 6.46 -3.60
CA ILE A 65 -12.81 5.94 -4.01
C ILE A 65 -13.65 5.65 -2.76
N GLY A 66 -14.84 6.23 -2.68
CA GLY A 66 -15.84 5.93 -1.66
C GLY A 66 -16.74 4.76 -2.06
N GLY A 67 -17.00 4.60 -3.36
CA GLY A 67 -17.85 3.54 -3.89
C GLY A 67 -18.23 3.70 -5.36
N PHE A 68 -19.29 3.00 -5.76
CA PHE A 68 -20.00 3.21 -7.00
C PHE A 68 -21.51 2.99 -6.84
N ILE A 69 -22.28 3.44 -7.83
CA ILE A 69 -23.73 3.23 -7.95
C ILE A 69 -24.00 2.65 -9.33
N ILE A 70 -24.88 1.65 -9.42
CA ILE A 70 -25.40 1.18 -10.71
C ILE A 70 -26.69 1.92 -11.03
N ASP A 71 -26.66 2.70 -12.11
CA ASP A 71 -27.82 3.33 -12.73
C ASP A 71 -28.37 2.38 -13.80
N GLN A 72 -29.37 1.59 -13.42
CA GLN A 72 -30.02 0.61 -14.30
C GLN A 72 -30.88 1.27 -15.39
N GLU A 73 -31.32 2.51 -15.21
CA GLU A 73 -32.15 3.22 -16.18
C GLU A 73 -31.29 3.77 -17.32
N ASN A 74 -30.17 4.41 -16.99
CA ASN A 74 -29.22 4.90 -17.98
C ASN A 74 -28.20 3.85 -18.46
N LYS A 75 -28.20 2.64 -17.89
CA LYS A 75 -27.11 1.64 -18.04
C LYS A 75 -25.72 2.25 -17.78
N ASP A 76 -25.53 2.78 -16.59
CA ASP A 76 -24.30 3.48 -16.19
C ASP A 76 -23.78 2.98 -14.83
N ILE A 77 -22.48 3.11 -14.61
CA ILE A 77 -21.83 2.89 -13.32
C ILE A 77 -21.18 4.22 -12.94
N ILE A 78 -21.65 4.81 -11.85
CA ILE A 78 -21.20 6.11 -11.38
C ILE A 78 -20.28 5.85 -10.18
N LEU A 79 -18.97 6.07 -10.35
CA LEU A 79 -18.05 6.09 -9.22
C LEU A 79 -18.34 7.29 -8.32
N VAL A 80 -18.14 7.14 -7.01
CA VAL A 80 -18.23 8.24 -6.03
C VAL A 80 -16.92 8.28 -5.25
N GLY A 81 -16.25 9.43 -5.22
CA GLY A 81 -14.92 9.59 -4.63
C GLY A 81 -14.66 10.98 -4.06
N LEU A 82 -13.61 11.09 -3.24
CA LEU A 82 -13.13 12.36 -2.70
C LEU A 82 -12.05 12.94 -3.61
N ALA A 83 -12.13 14.22 -3.93
CA ALA A 83 -11.02 15.02 -4.43
C ALA A 83 -10.36 15.78 -3.25
N ASP A 84 -9.08 15.50 -2.98
CA ASP A 84 -8.25 16.19 -1.98
C ASP A 84 -6.87 16.43 -2.62
N ASN A 85 -6.47 17.71 -2.74
CA ASN A 85 -5.23 18.08 -3.43
C ASN A 85 -3.93 17.66 -2.69
N LYS A 86 -4.02 17.16 -1.46
CA LYS A 86 -2.90 16.62 -0.68
C LYS A 86 -2.64 15.13 -0.95
N LEU A 87 -3.62 14.45 -1.52
CA LEU A 87 -3.56 13.02 -1.81
C LEU A 87 -3.14 12.76 -3.27
N PRO A 88 -2.58 11.58 -3.59
CA PRO A 88 -2.31 11.22 -4.97
C PRO A 88 -3.60 11.08 -5.77
N LYS A 89 -3.58 11.56 -7.02
CA LYS A 89 -4.73 11.40 -7.93
C LYS A 89 -4.93 9.94 -8.32
N ALA A 90 -6.20 9.53 -8.32
CA ALA A 90 -6.68 8.29 -8.90
C ALA A 90 -6.37 8.29 -10.40
N ASN A 91 -5.86 7.17 -10.91
CA ASN A 91 -5.56 7.02 -12.33
C ASN A 91 -6.51 6.02 -13.01
N PHE A 92 -6.93 6.31 -14.24
CA PHE A 92 -7.88 5.48 -14.98
C PHE A 92 -7.29 4.12 -15.39
N ASP A 93 -6.03 4.05 -15.80
CA ASP A 93 -5.36 2.78 -16.11
C ASP A 93 -5.32 1.86 -14.89
N ASP A 94 -5.11 2.43 -13.70
CA ASP A 94 -5.06 1.67 -12.45
C ASP A 94 -6.44 1.09 -12.09
N LEU A 95 -7.53 1.82 -12.36
CA LEU A 95 -8.89 1.29 -12.27
C LEU A 95 -9.11 0.14 -13.27
N ILE A 96 -8.71 0.31 -14.54
CA ILE A 96 -8.90 -0.73 -15.56
C ILE A 96 -8.04 -1.98 -15.26
N THR A 97 -6.81 -1.82 -14.79
CA THR A 97 -5.95 -2.93 -14.34
C THR A 97 -6.57 -3.67 -13.16
N ALA A 98 -7.11 -2.98 -12.15
CA ALA A 98 -7.81 -3.62 -11.04
C ALA A 98 -9.06 -4.40 -11.51
N LEU A 99 -9.87 -3.80 -12.40
CA LEU A 99 -11.05 -4.42 -12.99
C LEU A 99 -10.71 -5.67 -13.79
N ARG A 100 -9.68 -5.62 -14.65
CA ARG A 100 -9.20 -6.79 -15.41
C ARG A 100 -8.70 -7.89 -14.49
N SER A 101 -7.89 -7.54 -13.49
CA SER A 101 -7.38 -8.47 -12.47
C SER A 101 -8.51 -9.28 -11.83
N ARG A 102 -9.57 -8.60 -11.35
CA ARG A 102 -10.70 -9.26 -10.67
C ARG A 102 -11.69 -9.94 -11.62
N ILE A 103 -12.08 -9.30 -12.71
CA ILE A 103 -13.24 -9.74 -13.52
C ILE A 103 -12.83 -10.69 -14.65
N ILE A 104 -11.66 -10.48 -15.27
CA ILE A 104 -11.21 -11.29 -16.41
C ILE A 104 -10.36 -12.47 -15.95
N TYR A 105 -9.38 -12.22 -15.08
CA TYR A 105 -8.44 -13.24 -14.64
C TYR A 105 -8.91 -13.97 -13.37
N ASN A 106 -9.86 -13.39 -12.63
CA ASN A 106 -10.21 -13.76 -11.24
C ASN A 106 -8.99 -13.86 -10.31
N GLU A 107 -7.90 -13.20 -10.67
CA GLU A 107 -6.71 -13.07 -9.84
C GLU A 107 -6.84 -11.83 -8.95
N TYR A 108 -5.86 -11.66 -8.08
CA TYR A 108 -5.85 -10.59 -7.09
C TYR A 108 -4.52 -9.84 -7.23
N PRO A 109 -4.53 -8.50 -7.37
CA PRO A 109 -3.30 -7.74 -7.55
C PRO A 109 -2.26 -8.03 -6.45
N LEU A 110 -1.07 -8.46 -6.85
CA LEU A 110 0.05 -8.88 -5.99
C LEU A 110 1.38 -8.55 -6.67
N VAL A 111 2.36 -8.09 -5.88
CA VAL A 111 3.78 -8.03 -6.26
C VAL A 111 4.60 -8.86 -5.28
N SER A 112 5.80 -9.31 -5.66
CA SER A 112 6.78 -9.88 -4.73
C SER A 112 8.21 -9.78 -5.27
N ILE A 113 9.21 -9.76 -4.38
CA ILE A 113 10.66 -9.68 -4.73
C ILE A 113 11.37 -10.97 -4.26
N ASP A 114 11.00 -12.09 -4.87
CA ASP A 114 11.36 -13.44 -4.44
C ASP A 114 12.85 -13.77 -4.65
N PRO A 115 13.54 -14.36 -3.66
CA PRO A 115 14.88 -14.90 -3.88
C PRO A 115 14.83 -16.08 -4.86
N VAL A 116 15.86 -16.18 -5.69
CA VAL A 116 16.12 -17.28 -6.61
C VAL A 116 17.37 -18.05 -6.19
N GLU A 117 17.57 -19.24 -6.75
CA GLU A 117 18.65 -20.18 -6.36
C GLU A 117 20.07 -19.54 -6.36
N ASN A 118 20.29 -18.54 -7.22
CA ASN A 118 21.55 -17.81 -7.35
C ASN A 118 21.50 -16.37 -6.80
N THR A 119 20.54 -16.00 -5.95
CA THR A 119 20.38 -14.62 -5.43
C THR A 119 21.60 -14.11 -4.68
N TYR A 120 22.26 -14.95 -3.88
CA TYR A 120 23.41 -14.54 -3.08
C TYR A 120 24.63 -14.23 -3.95
N GLN A 121 24.83 -15.00 -5.03
CA GLN A 121 25.94 -14.91 -5.98
C GLN A 121 25.73 -13.82 -7.03
N THR A 122 24.48 -13.58 -7.45
CA THR A 122 24.13 -12.56 -8.46
C THR A 122 23.77 -11.21 -7.87
N ARG A 123 23.47 -11.17 -6.56
CA ARG A 123 22.86 -10.01 -5.87
C ARG A 123 21.52 -9.58 -6.51
N GLN A 124 20.84 -10.49 -7.22
CA GLN A 124 19.54 -10.26 -7.87
C GLN A 124 18.45 -11.14 -7.24
N GLN A 125 17.26 -10.58 -7.11
CA GLN A 125 16.01 -11.27 -6.76
C GLN A 125 15.04 -11.14 -7.93
N LYS A 126 14.11 -12.08 -8.09
CA LYS A 126 13.09 -12.04 -9.13
C LYS A 126 11.92 -11.19 -8.65
N VAL A 127 11.51 -10.20 -9.44
CA VAL A 127 10.22 -9.54 -9.24
C VAL A 127 9.14 -10.38 -9.90
N ARG A 128 8.06 -10.64 -9.17
CA ARG A 128 6.89 -11.41 -9.61
C ARG A 128 5.64 -10.54 -9.45
N PHE A 129 4.80 -10.55 -10.47
CA PHE A 129 3.50 -9.87 -10.50
C PHE A 129 2.45 -10.97 -10.71
N ASP A 130 1.40 -10.97 -9.89
CA ASP A 130 0.18 -11.77 -10.13
C ASP A 130 -1.01 -10.81 -10.30
N GLY A 131 -2.01 -11.19 -11.08
CA GLY A 131 -3.12 -10.33 -11.45
C GLY A 131 -2.87 -9.40 -12.64
N HIS A 132 -1.90 -9.72 -13.50
CA HIS A 132 -1.52 -8.99 -14.72
C HIS A 132 -1.16 -7.51 -14.49
N LEU A 133 -0.27 -7.28 -13.52
CA LEU A 133 0.22 -5.94 -13.16
C LEU A 133 1.53 -5.57 -13.87
N GLU A 134 2.20 -6.53 -14.50
CA GLU A 134 3.46 -6.32 -15.20
C GLU A 134 3.32 -5.26 -16.31
N ASN A 135 4.23 -4.29 -16.30
CA ASN A 135 4.25 -3.14 -17.20
C ASN A 135 3.06 -2.17 -17.05
N THR A 136 2.42 -2.09 -15.86
CA THR A 136 1.36 -1.12 -15.54
C THR A 136 1.82 -0.08 -14.50
N HIS A 137 1.12 1.05 -14.39
CA HIS A 137 1.34 2.00 -13.30
C HIS A 137 1.07 1.35 -11.94
N PHE A 138 -0.06 0.64 -11.82
CA PHE A 138 -0.48 -0.18 -10.69
C PHE A 138 0.64 -1.09 -10.15
N GLY A 139 1.25 -1.91 -11.02
CA GLY A 139 2.34 -2.81 -10.67
C GLY A 139 3.60 -2.09 -10.25
N LYS A 140 3.95 -0.98 -10.93
CA LYS A 140 5.06 -0.11 -10.54
C LYS A 140 4.87 0.47 -9.13
N MET A 141 3.66 0.91 -8.78
CA MET A 141 3.38 1.50 -7.47
C MET A 141 3.31 0.47 -6.35
N PHE A 142 2.75 -0.73 -6.58
CA PHE A 142 2.89 -1.85 -5.64
C PHE A 142 4.37 -2.20 -5.38
N LEU A 143 5.18 -2.28 -6.44
CA LEU A 143 6.62 -2.54 -6.32
C LEU A 143 7.36 -1.43 -5.57
N ALA A 144 6.97 -0.16 -5.73
CA ALA A 144 7.56 0.94 -4.98
C ALA A 144 7.28 0.81 -3.47
N CYS A 145 6.10 0.34 -3.08
CA CYS A 145 5.74 0.08 -1.68
C CYS A 145 6.52 -1.10 -1.08
N ASP A 146 6.70 -2.18 -1.85
CA ASP A 146 7.54 -3.34 -1.52
C ASP A 146 8.99 -2.90 -1.22
N ILE A 147 9.59 -2.16 -2.16
CA ILE A 147 10.96 -1.62 -2.04
C ILE A 147 11.10 -0.66 -0.85
N LEU A 148 10.12 0.21 -0.61
CA LEU A 148 10.12 1.16 0.51
C LEU A 148 10.12 0.41 1.85
N LEU A 149 9.18 -0.51 2.04
CA LEU A 149 9.06 -1.31 3.26
C LEU A 149 10.33 -2.13 3.51
N LYS A 150 10.87 -2.75 2.45
CA LYS A 150 12.15 -3.47 2.49
C LYS A 150 13.26 -2.57 3.04
N LYS A 151 13.47 -1.39 2.44
CA LYS A 151 14.50 -0.45 2.88
C LYS A 151 14.26 0.07 4.29
N TYR A 152 13.00 0.31 4.68
CA TYR A 152 12.68 0.76 6.02
C TYR A 152 13.03 -0.31 7.06
N SER A 153 12.67 -1.56 6.82
CA SER A 153 12.94 -2.67 7.76
C SER A 153 14.45 -2.86 8.03
N LEU A 154 15.30 -2.54 7.05
CA LEU A 154 16.76 -2.58 7.13
C LEU A 154 17.41 -1.25 7.58
N GLN A 155 16.62 -0.19 7.79
CA GLN A 155 17.09 1.19 8.04
C GLN A 155 18.04 1.70 6.93
N LEU A 156 17.66 1.43 5.67
CA LEU A 156 18.29 1.94 4.45
C LEU A 156 17.56 3.18 3.88
N VAL A 157 16.48 3.61 4.53
CA VAL A 157 15.85 4.93 4.37
C VAL A 157 15.67 5.55 5.75
N GLU A 158 15.52 6.87 5.80
CA GLU A 158 15.32 7.64 7.03
C GLU A 158 13.99 7.25 7.71
N CYS A 159 14.07 6.44 8.78
CA CYS A 159 12.91 6.03 9.59
C CYS A 159 12.18 7.23 10.23
N ILE A 160 11.02 6.98 10.83
CA ILE A 160 10.23 7.99 11.55
C ILE A 160 10.53 7.85 13.04
N GLU A 161 10.68 8.98 13.74
CA GLU A 161 10.83 8.97 15.19
C GLU A 161 9.63 8.26 15.85
N GLY A 162 9.91 7.36 16.79
CA GLY A 162 8.89 6.50 17.42
C GLY A 162 8.56 5.21 16.65
N ILE A 163 8.79 5.14 15.33
CA ILE A 163 8.54 3.93 14.52
C ILE A 163 9.88 3.22 14.21
N PRO A 164 10.32 2.23 15.00
CA PRO A 164 11.60 1.58 14.80
C PRO A 164 11.65 0.71 13.53
N SER A 165 12.83 0.53 12.95
CA SER A 165 13.04 -0.49 11.92
C SER A 165 13.03 -1.91 12.52
N TYR A 166 12.87 -2.94 11.67
CA TYR A 166 13.05 -4.32 12.12
C TYR A 166 14.48 -4.55 12.61
N ARG A 167 15.49 -3.96 11.95
CA ARG A 167 16.88 -3.97 12.40
C ARG A 167 17.04 -3.43 13.83
N ASP A 168 16.43 -2.28 14.16
CA ASP A 168 16.50 -1.69 15.52
C ASP A 168 15.86 -2.59 16.58
N LEU A 169 14.77 -3.27 16.23
CA LEU A 169 14.07 -4.20 17.11
C LEU A 169 14.85 -5.50 17.31
N TYR A 170 15.44 -6.03 16.23
CA TYR A 170 16.25 -7.23 16.24
C TYR A 170 17.57 -7.02 16.98
N GLU A 171 18.23 -5.86 16.80
CA GLU A 171 19.43 -5.47 17.56
C GLU A 171 19.19 -5.48 19.06
N LYS A 172 18.08 -4.87 19.52
CA LYS A 172 17.71 -4.83 20.94
C LYS A 172 17.41 -6.23 21.49
N GLU A 173 16.82 -7.11 20.69
CA GLU A 173 16.50 -8.47 21.09
C GLU A 173 17.75 -9.36 21.18
N VAL A 174 18.64 -9.31 20.18
CA VAL A 174 19.94 -10.00 20.22
C VAL A 174 20.80 -9.46 21.37
N SER A 175 20.76 -8.15 21.62
CA SER A 175 21.50 -7.54 22.74
C SER A 175 21.02 -8.07 24.09
N ALA A 176 19.71 -8.18 24.30
CA ALA A 176 19.14 -8.79 25.49
C ALA A 176 19.45 -10.30 25.60
N LYS A 177 19.48 -11.04 24.48
CA LYS A 177 19.89 -12.46 24.41
C LYS A 177 21.35 -12.66 24.82
N LEU A 178 22.25 -11.75 24.41
CA LEU A 178 23.68 -11.79 24.75
C LEU A 178 23.93 -11.40 26.22
N ALA A 179 23.32 -10.32 26.70
CA ALA A 179 23.41 -9.91 28.10
C ALA A 179 22.84 -10.99 29.04
N GLY A 180 21.73 -11.63 28.67
CA GLY A 180 21.16 -12.77 29.40
C GLY A 180 22.01 -14.05 29.39
N LYS A 181 23.03 -14.12 28.52
CA LYS A 181 24.08 -15.15 28.52
C LYS A 181 25.36 -14.72 29.27
N GLY A 182 25.43 -13.49 29.77
CA GLY A 182 26.59 -12.94 30.47
C GLY A 182 27.63 -12.26 29.56
N HIS A 183 27.33 -11.98 28.29
CA HIS A 183 28.22 -11.22 27.40
C HIS A 183 27.85 -9.73 27.41
N GLU A 184 28.80 -8.87 27.78
CA GLU A 184 28.66 -7.42 27.67
C GLU A 184 29.04 -6.93 26.27
N ILE A 185 28.23 -6.01 25.73
CA ILE A 185 28.39 -5.48 24.37
C ILE A 185 29.17 -4.16 24.41
N LYS A 186 30.26 -4.14 23.66
CA LYS A 186 31.16 -3.00 23.48
C LYS A 186 30.68 -2.04 22.39
N ASN A 187 30.39 -2.57 21.21
CA ASN A 187 29.99 -1.83 20.01
C ASN A 187 28.98 -2.62 19.18
N ILE A 188 28.17 -1.93 18.38
CA ILE A 188 27.40 -2.53 17.28
C ILE A 188 27.64 -1.69 16.01
N LEU A 189 28.24 -2.30 14.99
CA LEU A 189 28.70 -1.62 13.77
C LEU A 189 27.95 -2.16 12.53
N TRP A 190 26.98 -1.39 12.03
CA TRP A 190 26.20 -1.75 10.83
C TRP A 190 26.80 -1.23 9.53
N GLN A 191 26.66 -2.02 8.47
CA GLN A 191 27.33 -1.81 7.19
C GLN A 191 26.42 -2.26 6.04
N SER A 192 26.48 -1.59 4.89
CA SER A 192 25.73 -2.01 3.68
C SER A 192 26.27 -3.33 3.12
N GLY A 193 25.38 -4.16 2.61
CA GLY A 193 25.69 -5.38 1.84
C GLY A 193 26.62 -5.16 0.65
N ASP A 194 26.77 -3.94 0.14
CA ASP A 194 27.74 -3.63 -0.94
C ASP A 194 29.21 -3.65 -0.49
N GLN A 195 29.47 -3.63 0.83
CA GLN A 195 30.81 -3.78 1.40
C GLN A 195 31.08 -5.18 1.98
N TYR A 196 30.12 -6.10 1.80
CA TYR A 196 30.05 -7.39 2.48
C TYR A 196 31.15 -8.36 2.07
N GLU A 197 31.31 -8.65 0.77
CA GLU A 197 32.23 -9.68 0.27
C GLU A 197 33.68 -9.39 0.68
N PHE A 198 34.11 -8.12 0.56
CA PHE A 198 35.43 -7.66 0.97
C PHE A 198 35.69 -7.87 2.47
N LYS A 199 34.64 -7.79 3.32
CA LYS A 199 34.76 -7.89 4.78
C LYS A 199 34.51 -9.30 5.30
N LEU A 200 33.73 -10.14 4.61
CA LEU A 200 33.68 -11.59 4.88
C LEU A 200 35.06 -12.22 4.80
N ALA A 201 35.87 -11.81 3.81
CA ALA A 201 37.27 -12.25 3.71
C ALA A 201 38.08 -11.93 4.99
N SER A 202 37.80 -10.80 5.66
CA SER A 202 38.44 -10.43 6.94
C SER A 202 37.91 -11.16 8.17
N TYR A 203 36.81 -11.92 8.04
CA TYR A 203 36.25 -12.76 9.11
C TYR A 203 36.54 -14.27 8.92
N ASN A 204 37.11 -14.67 7.79
CA ASN A 204 37.46 -16.07 7.52
C ASN A 204 38.53 -16.60 8.49
N GLY A 205 38.40 -17.87 8.88
CA GLY A 205 39.31 -18.54 9.82
C GLY A 205 39.03 -18.29 11.31
N LEU A 206 38.14 -17.35 11.64
CA LEU A 206 37.71 -17.11 13.02
C LEU A 206 36.78 -18.25 13.52
N LYS A 207 36.77 -18.55 14.83
CA LYS A 207 36.07 -19.72 15.41
C LYS A 207 34.63 -19.39 15.84
N GLN A 208 33.64 -20.10 15.28
CA GLN A 208 32.22 -19.91 15.61
C GLN A 208 31.81 -20.53 16.96
N ILE A 209 30.74 -20.00 17.58
CA ILE A 209 30.11 -20.52 18.82
C ILE A 209 28.65 -20.93 18.59
N GLU A 210 27.85 -20.07 17.96
CA GLU A 210 26.48 -20.36 17.50
C GLU A 210 26.26 -19.78 16.11
N GLN A 211 25.46 -20.45 15.28
CA GLN A 211 24.85 -19.89 14.06
C GLN A 211 23.33 -20.08 14.13
N ASP A 212 22.59 -18.98 14.11
CA ASP A 212 21.12 -18.92 13.99
C ASP A 212 20.74 -18.35 12.61
N GLU A 213 19.73 -18.91 11.94
CA GLU A 213 19.09 -18.28 10.77
C GLU A 213 17.62 -17.99 11.07
N TYR A 214 17.16 -16.78 10.76
CA TYR A 214 15.79 -16.33 11.03
C TYR A 214 15.24 -15.58 9.82
N GLU A 215 14.15 -16.08 9.21
CA GLU A 215 13.42 -15.37 8.15
C GLU A 215 12.08 -14.83 8.66
N ALA A 216 11.87 -13.52 8.55
CA ALA A 216 10.85 -12.75 9.26
C ALA A 216 10.06 -11.86 8.29
N ARG A 217 8.75 -12.06 8.15
CA ARG A 217 8.02 -11.66 6.94
C ARG A 217 6.87 -10.64 7.14
N TYR A 218 6.84 -9.46 6.48
CA TYR A 218 5.82 -8.36 6.46
C TYR A 218 4.99 -8.11 5.14
N TRP A 219 3.73 -8.56 4.98
CA TRP A 219 2.85 -8.14 3.82
C TRP A 219 1.92 -7.01 4.22
N PHE A 220 1.59 -6.14 3.26
CA PHE A 220 0.42 -5.29 3.39
C PHE A 220 -0.84 -6.14 3.19
N TYR A 221 -1.77 -6.06 4.13
CA TYR A 221 -3.08 -6.70 4.07
C TYR A 221 -4.17 -5.66 4.35
N PRO A 222 -5.40 -5.86 3.83
CA PRO A 222 -6.52 -5.04 4.24
C PRO A 222 -7.00 -5.51 5.63
N MET A 223 -7.03 -4.60 6.61
CA MET A 223 -7.39 -4.94 7.98
C MET A 223 -8.83 -5.46 8.07
N GLN A 224 -9.07 -6.37 9.03
CA GLN A 224 -10.36 -7.03 9.20
C GLN A 224 -11.11 -6.45 10.42
N PRO A 225 -12.44 -6.26 10.33
CA PRO A 225 -13.28 -6.49 9.14
C PRO A 225 -13.15 -5.34 8.13
N ILE A 226 -12.86 -5.66 6.86
CA ILE A 226 -13.28 -4.76 5.78
C ILE A 226 -14.80 -4.63 5.91
N SER A 227 -15.33 -3.43 5.75
CA SER A 227 -16.78 -3.27 5.65
C SER A 227 -17.13 -2.55 4.36
N TYR A 228 -18.18 -3.04 3.72
CA TYR A 228 -18.80 -2.40 2.57
C TYR A 228 -20.32 -2.44 2.71
N ILE A 229 -21.00 -1.64 1.90
CA ILE A 229 -22.45 -1.63 1.74
C ILE A 229 -22.76 -2.08 0.32
N ASN A 230 -23.70 -3.00 0.17
CA ASN A 230 -24.37 -3.34 -1.09
C ASN A 230 -25.87 -3.30 -0.83
N ARG A 231 -26.56 -2.26 -1.31
CA ARG A 231 -28.01 -2.10 -1.12
C ARG A 231 -28.60 -1.15 -2.16
N ASN A 232 -29.70 -1.55 -2.81
CA ASN A 232 -30.42 -0.74 -3.81
C ASN A 232 -29.47 -0.16 -4.88
N ASP A 233 -28.59 -1.01 -5.40
CA ASP A 233 -27.53 -0.66 -6.38
C ASP A 233 -26.46 0.33 -5.90
N VAL A 234 -26.40 0.64 -4.60
CA VAL A 234 -25.34 1.44 -3.97
C VAL A 234 -24.27 0.52 -3.40
N PHE A 235 -23.02 0.73 -3.81
CA PHE A 235 -21.84 -0.04 -3.43
C PHE A 235 -20.80 0.87 -2.78
N LEU A 236 -20.69 0.92 -1.45
CA LEU A 236 -19.76 1.82 -0.75
C LEU A 236 -18.72 1.03 0.03
N ILE A 237 -17.46 1.41 -0.07
CA ILE A 237 -16.43 1.05 0.92
C ILE A 237 -16.75 1.83 2.20
N ARG A 238 -16.83 1.12 3.33
CA ARG A 238 -17.07 1.71 4.64
C ARG A 238 -15.81 1.71 5.52
N ASP A 239 -15.06 0.63 5.50
CA ASP A 239 -13.78 0.51 6.20
C ASP A 239 -12.84 -0.35 5.36
N LEU A 240 -11.64 0.14 5.13
CA LEU A 240 -10.58 -0.52 4.36
C LEU A 240 -9.22 0.02 4.83
N ASN A 241 -8.96 -0.09 6.14
CA ASN A 241 -7.64 0.16 6.70
C ASN A 241 -6.59 -0.83 6.15
N ILE A 242 -5.31 -0.44 6.14
CA ILE A 242 -4.19 -1.27 5.68
C ILE A 242 -3.24 -1.50 6.84
N GLY A 243 -2.89 -2.76 7.08
CA GLY A 243 -1.94 -3.15 8.11
C GLY A 243 -0.75 -3.92 7.54
N LEU A 244 0.17 -4.25 8.44
CA LEU A 244 1.39 -5.02 8.18
C LEU A 244 1.59 -6.11 9.25
N GLU A 245 1.71 -7.40 8.88
CA GLU A 245 1.91 -8.48 9.88
C GLU A 245 2.81 -9.63 9.36
N ALA A 246 2.99 -10.72 10.12
CA ALA A 246 4.25 -11.41 10.32
C ALA A 246 4.26 -12.94 9.95
N GLU A 247 4.58 -13.35 8.70
CA GLU A 247 4.68 -14.79 8.30
C GLU A 247 5.95 -15.43 8.90
N GLU A 248 5.90 -16.74 9.18
CA GLU A 248 7.05 -17.58 9.55
C GLU A 248 7.38 -18.58 8.43
N VAL A 249 8.67 -18.87 8.23
CA VAL A 249 9.20 -19.54 7.03
C VAL A 249 10.02 -20.78 7.37
N TYR A 250 9.66 -21.47 8.45
CA TYR A 250 10.52 -22.41 9.18
C TYR A 250 11.71 -21.70 9.86
N SER A 251 11.52 -21.24 11.09
CA SER A 251 12.65 -21.18 12.03
C SER A 251 12.84 -22.56 12.69
N LYS A 252 14.03 -22.83 13.23
CA LYS A 252 14.24 -23.88 14.26
C LYS A 252 14.34 -23.30 15.67
N SER A 253 14.22 -21.98 15.81
CA SER A 253 14.62 -21.22 16.98
C SER A 253 13.58 -20.16 17.31
N ILE A 254 12.67 -20.52 18.22
CA ILE A 254 11.43 -19.84 18.64
C ILE A 254 11.61 -18.35 19.07
N ASN A 255 12.84 -17.89 19.29
CA ASN A 255 13.10 -16.62 19.98
C ASN A 255 12.85 -15.35 19.14
N SER A 256 13.16 -15.35 17.83
CA SER A 256 13.14 -14.14 16.98
C SER A 256 11.75 -13.58 16.65
N ILE A 257 10.71 -14.25 17.13
CA ILE A 257 9.29 -13.98 16.82
C ILE A 257 8.90 -12.54 17.25
N LYS A 258 9.46 -12.05 18.37
CA LYS A 258 9.04 -10.80 19.02
C LYS A 258 9.48 -9.55 18.26
N ALA A 259 10.73 -9.46 17.80
CA ALA A 259 11.19 -8.32 17.00
C ALA A 259 10.39 -8.16 15.70
N ARG A 260 10.07 -9.29 15.05
CA ARG A 260 9.26 -9.36 13.83
C ARG A 260 7.83 -8.83 14.07
N GLU A 261 7.12 -9.39 15.04
CA GLU A 261 5.73 -8.99 15.33
C GLU A 261 5.64 -7.55 15.81
N LYS A 262 6.61 -7.09 16.61
CA LYS A 262 6.72 -5.68 17.00
C LYS A 262 6.90 -4.76 15.80
N PHE A 263 7.75 -5.10 14.82
CA PHE A 263 7.94 -4.25 13.64
C PHE A 263 6.63 -4.08 12.88
N ALA A 264 5.95 -5.20 12.62
CA ALA A 264 4.73 -5.22 11.86
C ALA A 264 3.56 -4.51 12.58
N LYS A 265 3.42 -4.72 13.90
CA LYS A 265 2.45 -3.95 14.71
C LYS A 265 2.74 -2.45 14.68
N ASN A 266 3.97 -2.01 14.91
CA ASN A 266 4.34 -0.59 14.85
C ASN A 266 4.04 0.04 13.47
N TRP A 267 4.28 -0.70 12.38
CA TRP A 267 3.92 -0.24 11.03
C TRP A 267 2.41 -0.18 10.78
N THR A 268 1.63 -1.08 11.40
CA THR A 268 0.16 -1.06 11.36
C THR A 268 -0.39 0.13 12.15
N ASP A 269 -0.03 0.23 13.43
CA ASP A 269 -0.51 1.26 14.37
C ASP A 269 -0.24 2.69 13.86
N ASN A 270 0.89 2.87 13.15
CA ASN A 270 1.36 4.17 12.67
C ASN A 270 1.31 4.28 11.13
N PHE A 271 0.48 3.47 10.44
CA PHE A 271 0.42 3.44 8.97
C PHE A 271 0.11 4.82 8.36
N ILE A 272 -0.71 5.65 9.03
CA ILE A 272 -1.02 7.00 8.52
C ILE A 272 0.15 7.97 8.69
N GLN A 273 0.91 7.90 9.79
CA GLN A 273 2.14 8.70 9.96
C GLN A 273 3.21 8.31 8.92
N LEU A 274 3.28 7.02 8.57
CA LEU A 274 4.09 6.53 7.44
C LEU A 274 3.59 7.09 6.09
N CYS A 275 2.27 7.21 5.90
CA CYS A 275 1.67 7.86 4.74
C CYS A 275 1.94 9.38 4.67
N GLU A 276 2.18 10.08 5.77
CA GLU A 276 2.58 11.49 5.73
C GLU A 276 3.97 11.66 5.11
N LYS A 277 4.92 10.81 5.50
CA LYS A 277 6.31 10.87 5.01
C LYS A 277 6.49 10.28 3.62
N TYR A 278 5.82 9.17 3.29
CA TYR A 278 6.07 8.42 2.05
C TYR A 278 4.85 8.46 1.10
N GLN A 279 5.04 9.04 -0.07
CA GLN A 279 4.00 9.16 -1.12
C GLN A 279 3.53 7.79 -1.64
N GLU A 280 4.40 6.78 -1.61
CA GLU A 280 4.14 5.43 -2.11
C GLU A 280 3.00 4.80 -1.30
N LEU A 281 3.02 4.96 0.03
CA LEU A 281 1.99 4.44 0.93
C LEU A 281 0.66 5.20 0.81
N ARG A 282 0.71 6.51 0.50
CA ARG A 282 -0.51 7.26 0.10
C ARG A 282 -1.15 6.67 -1.15
N TYR A 283 -0.33 6.26 -2.12
CA TYR A 283 -0.81 5.62 -3.35
C TYR A 283 -1.34 4.20 -3.08
N LEU A 284 -0.67 3.43 -2.22
CA LEU A 284 -1.06 2.06 -1.88
C LEU A 284 -2.53 1.96 -1.45
N LYS A 285 -2.99 2.88 -0.60
CA LYS A 285 -4.38 2.92 -0.13
C LYS A 285 -5.39 3.14 -1.26
N LEU A 286 -5.09 3.99 -2.23
CA LEU A 286 -5.88 4.18 -3.44
C LEU A 286 -5.92 2.91 -4.32
N LEU A 287 -4.81 2.17 -4.44
CA LEU A 287 -4.78 0.90 -5.18
C LEU A 287 -5.61 -0.20 -4.49
N TYR A 288 -5.68 -0.17 -3.16
CA TYR A 288 -6.58 -1.03 -2.38
C TYR A 288 -8.04 -0.61 -2.56
N ASP A 289 -8.34 0.69 -2.57
CA ASP A 289 -9.68 1.20 -2.90
C ASP A 289 -10.12 0.68 -4.30
N PHE A 290 -9.27 0.81 -5.33
CA PHE A 290 -9.54 0.22 -6.66
C PHE A 290 -9.73 -1.30 -6.63
N THR A 291 -8.90 -2.03 -5.88
CA THR A 291 -9.02 -3.50 -5.75
C THR A 291 -10.35 -3.92 -5.11
N ALA A 292 -10.82 -3.18 -4.11
CA ALA A 292 -12.11 -3.43 -3.46
C ALA A 292 -13.29 -3.12 -4.40
N ILE A 293 -13.24 -2.00 -5.12
CA ILE A 293 -14.24 -1.64 -6.14
C ILE A 293 -14.32 -2.69 -7.24
N ALA A 294 -13.17 -3.16 -7.75
CA ALA A 294 -13.11 -4.19 -8.77
C ALA A 294 -13.69 -5.53 -8.28
N ASN A 295 -13.51 -5.90 -7.01
CA ASN A 295 -14.16 -7.09 -6.46
C ASN A 295 -15.67 -6.91 -6.33
N LEU A 296 -16.13 -5.75 -5.84
CA LEU A 296 -17.55 -5.43 -5.72
C LEU A 296 -18.27 -5.41 -7.08
N MET A 297 -17.61 -4.95 -8.14
CA MET A 297 -18.12 -5.04 -9.51
C MET A 297 -18.12 -6.49 -10.02
N SER A 298 -17.11 -7.30 -9.69
CA SER A 298 -17.08 -8.73 -10.00
C SER A 298 -18.22 -9.51 -9.33
N ASP A 299 -18.49 -9.26 -8.03
CA ASP A 299 -19.61 -9.83 -7.29
C ASP A 299 -20.98 -9.40 -7.89
N SER A 300 -20.99 -8.29 -8.62
CA SER A 300 -22.18 -7.66 -9.22
C SER A 300 -22.29 -7.84 -10.73
N LEU A 301 -21.43 -8.67 -11.35
CA LEU A 301 -21.27 -8.72 -12.81
C LEU A 301 -22.59 -8.99 -13.55
N ASN A 302 -23.48 -9.81 -12.97
CA ASN A 302 -24.81 -10.12 -13.51
C ASN A 302 -25.76 -8.91 -13.62
N LEU A 303 -25.44 -7.77 -12.97
CA LEU A 303 -26.20 -6.52 -13.02
C LEU A 303 -25.65 -5.50 -14.03
N ILE A 304 -24.46 -5.74 -14.57
CA ILE A 304 -23.70 -4.76 -15.38
C ILE A 304 -23.11 -5.33 -16.68
N ARG A 305 -23.16 -6.65 -16.90
CA ARG A 305 -22.58 -7.32 -18.08
C ARG A 305 -23.15 -6.81 -19.40
N ASP A 306 -24.41 -6.40 -19.40
CA ASP A 306 -25.15 -5.93 -20.59
C ASP A 306 -25.06 -4.40 -20.76
N PHE A 307 -24.03 -3.78 -20.18
CA PHE A 307 -23.67 -2.38 -20.36
C PHE A 307 -22.44 -2.30 -21.29
N ASP A 308 -22.59 -1.70 -22.47
CA ASP A 308 -21.63 -1.84 -23.57
C ASP A 308 -20.21 -1.37 -23.20
N PHE A 309 -20.10 -0.28 -22.42
CA PHE A 309 -18.83 0.28 -21.95
C PHE A 309 -18.01 -0.68 -21.07
N VAL A 310 -18.65 -1.64 -20.41
CA VAL A 310 -17.95 -2.64 -19.56
C VAL A 310 -17.10 -3.55 -20.44
N ASN A 311 -17.56 -3.92 -21.64
CA ASN A 311 -16.77 -4.70 -22.58
C ASN A 311 -15.64 -3.86 -23.20
N GLN A 312 -15.91 -2.59 -23.57
CA GLN A 312 -14.88 -1.65 -24.05
C GLN A 312 -13.74 -1.52 -23.02
N PHE A 313 -14.08 -1.33 -21.74
CA PHE A 313 -13.07 -1.21 -20.67
C PHE A 313 -12.36 -2.52 -20.37
N LEU A 314 -13.06 -3.66 -20.29
CA LEU A 314 -12.44 -4.93 -19.95
C LEU A 314 -11.58 -5.53 -21.07
N TYR A 315 -11.90 -5.30 -22.34
CA TYR A 315 -11.22 -5.96 -23.47
C TYR A 315 -10.53 -5.03 -24.47
N GLU A 316 -11.08 -3.84 -24.74
CA GLU A 316 -10.62 -3.00 -25.86
C GLU A 316 -9.64 -1.90 -25.43
N TYR A 317 -9.87 -1.28 -24.27
CA TYR A 317 -9.10 -0.16 -23.77
C TYR A 317 -7.61 -0.50 -23.56
N GLN A 318 -6.71 0.33 -24.07
CA GLN A 318 -5.26 0.08 -24.05
C GLN A 318 -4.58 0.81 -22.89
N VAL A 319 -4.48 0.13 -21.75
CA VAL A 319 -3.69 0.57 -20.58
C VAL A 319 -2.25 0.93 -20.99
N LYS A 320 -1.77 2.09 -20.55
CA LYS A 320 -0.45 2.62 -20.86
C LYS A 320 0.64 1.73 -20.28
N LYS A 321 1.51 1.23 -21.15
CA LYS A 321 2.64 0.38 -20.74
C LYS A 321 3.71 1.21 -20.05
N ILE A 322 3.86 1.03 -18.74
CA ILE A 322 4.91 1.63 -17.90
C ILE A 322 5.85 0.51 -17.46
N PRO A 323 7.09 0.43 -17.99
CA PRO A 323 7.99 -0.69 -17.72
C PRO A 323 8.22 -0.97 -16.23
N THR A 324 7.97 -2.21 -15.83
CA THR A 324 8.27 -2.72 -14.48
C THR A 324 9.46 -3.67 -14.53
N PRO A 325 10.49 -3.51 -13.69
CA PRO A 325 11.65 -4.40 -13.72
C PRO A 325 11.28 -5.81 -13.27
N SER A 326 11.83 -6.83 -13.95
CA SER A 326 11.64 -8.25 -13.63
C SER A 326 12.66 -8.80 -12.63
N THR A 327 13.69 -8.02 -12.28
CA THR A 327 14.61 -8.30 -11.18
C THR A 327 14.79 -7.07 -10.30
N TYR A 328 15.20 -7.29 -9.05
CA TYR A 328 15.54 -6.24 -8.11
C TYR A 328 16.81 -6.63 -7.35
N LYS A 329 17.58 -5.64 -6.88
CA LYS A 329 18.83 -5.88 -6.16
C LYS A 329 18.56 -6.48 -4.77
N LEU A 330 19.42 -7.38 -4.32
CA LEU A 330 19.45 -7.83 -2.93
C LEU A 330 19.88 -6.67 -2.03
N GLU A 331 18.92 -6.16 -1.23
CA GLU A 331 19.20 -5.24 -0.14
C GLU A 331 19.50 -6.08 1.11
N GLU A 332 20.63 -5.80 1.74
CA GLU A 332 20.99 -6.36 3.04
C GLU A 332 21.85 -5.38 3.85
N VAL A 333 21.84 -5.54 5.16
CA VAL A 333 22.67 -4.83 6.12
C VAL A 333 23.35 -5.82 7.08
N VAL A 334 24.62 -5.57 7.35
CA VAL A 334 25.48 -6.48 8.10
C VAL A 334 26.00 -5.77 9.34
N GLY A 335 25.59 -6.26 10.50
CA GLY A 335 26.02 -5.82 11.82
C GLY A 335 27.20 -6.62 12.33
N LYS A 336 28.17 -5.94 12.92
CA LYS A 336 29.22 -6.54 13.76
C LYS A 336 29.00 -6.06 15.19
N ILE A 337 28.49 -6.93 16.06
CA ILE A 337 28.49 -6.71 17.51
C ILE A 337 29.88 -7.11 18.02
N GLU A 338 30.53 -6.23 18.77
CA GLU A 338 31.78 -6.51 19.49
C GLU A 338 31.46 -6.68 20.97
N LEU A 339 32.06 -7.68 21.62
CA LEU A 339 31.88 -7.99 23.03
C LEU A 339 33.15 -7.65 23.83
N GLU A 340 33.01 -7.36 25.12
CA GLU A 340 34.15 -6.97 25.97
C GLU A 340 35.13 -8.12 26.27
N ASP A 341 34.68 -9.37 26.14
CA ASP A 341 35.53 -10.57 26.13
C ASP A 341 36.35 -10.74 24.83
N GLY A 342 36.21 -9.80 23.89
CA GLY A 342 36.85 -9.79 22.57
C GLY A 342 36.14 -10.64 21.51
N MET A 343 35.04 -11.30 21.84
CA MET A 343 34.22 -12.02 20.87
C MET A 343 33.45 -11.05 19.96
N VAL A 344 33.01 -11.55 18.81
CA VAL A 344 32.32 -10.81 17.76
C VAL A 344 31.07 -11.59 17.37
N ASN A 345 29.89 -10.98 17.41
CA ASN A 345 28.68 -11.57 16.85
C ASN A 345 28.29 -10.84 15.55
N LEU A 346 28.46 -11.53 14.42
CA LEU A 346 28.06 -11.05 13.10
C LEU A 346 26.57 -11.28 12.90
N ILE A 347 25.87 -10.31 12.33
CA ILE A 347 24.47 -10.42 11.90
C ILE A 347 24.42 -9.98 10.44
N ASN A 348 23.88 -10.79 9.53
CA ASN A 348 23.34 -10.31 8.26
C ASN A 348 21.81 -10.17 8.38
N ILE A 349 21.19 -9.16 7.76
CA ILE A 349 19.74 -8.99 7.59
C ILE A 349 19.47 -8.56 6.13
N SER A 350 18.76 -9.38 5.37
CA SER A 350 18.43 -9.24 3.93
C SER A 350 16.92 -9.47 3.69
N GLY A 351 16.29 -9.11 2.57
CA GLY A 351 14.84 -9.37 2.43
C GLY A 351 14.18 -9.19 1.05
N GLY A 352 12.84 -9.13 1.02
CA GLY A 352 11.95 -8.93 -0.13
C GLY A 352 10.49 -9.19 0.26
N ILE A 353 9.52 -8.50 -0.34
CA ILE A 353 8.12 -8.55 0.12
C ILE A 353 7.21 -9.30 -0.88
N LYS A 354 5.95 -9.46 -0.50
CA LYS A 354 4.84 -10.16 -1.14
C LYS A 354 3.55 -9.49 -0.64
N PHE A 355 2.39 -9.81 -1.22
CA PHE A 355 1.07 -9.37 -0.75
C PHE A 355 0.15 -10.59 -0.58
N GLY A 356 -0.85 -10.51 0.31
CA GLY A 356 -1.76 -11.63 0.65
C GLY A 356 -3.15 -11.14 1.05
N LYS A 357 -4.18 -12.00 0.92
CA LYS A 357 -5.59 -11.57 1.00
C LYS A 357 -6.53 -12.59 1.65
N GLU A 358 -7.25 -12.12 2.65
CA GLU A 358 -8.48 -12.68 3.22
C GLU A 358 -9.45 -11.51 3.48
N VAL A 359 -10.76 -11.73 3.35
CA VAL A 359 -11.80 -10.68 3.47
C VAL A 359 -13.09 -11.24 4.06
N LYS A 360 -13.58 -10.71 5.20
CA LYS A 360 -14.90 -10.99 5.79
C LYS A 360 -15.50 -9.73 6.45
N LEU A 361 -16.84 -9.62 6.48
CA LEU A 361 -17.57 -8.33 6.47
C LEU A 361 -18.69 -8.24 7.53
N LEU A 362 -19.05 -7.01 7.97
CA LEU A 362 -20.19 -6.74 8.87
C LEU A 362 -20.96 -5.42 8.57
N ASN A 363 -22.18 -5.33 9.14
CA ASN A 363 -23.27 -4.42 8.76
C ASN A 363 -23.26 -2.99 9.38
N TYR A 364 -24.13 -2.12 8.82
CA TYR A 364 -25.02 -1.10 9.44
C TYR A 364 -25.02 0.28 8.75
N GLY A 365 -26.23 0.82 8.50
CA GLY A 365 -26.52 2.18 8.00
C GLY A 365 -27.58 2.22 6.88
N ASP A 366 -28.19 3.38 6.61
CA ASP A 366 -29.20 3.56 5.56
C ASP A 366 -28.69 4.41 4.38
N TYR A 367 -28.25 3.73 3.31
CA TYR A 367 -27.50 4.34 2.22
C TYR A 367 -28.31 4.59 0.94
N GLY A 368 -29.61 4.25 0.94
CA GLY A 368 -30.48 4.42 -0.23
C GLY A 368 -30.61 5.88 -0.69
N GLN A 369 -30.47 6.84 0.21
CA GLN A 369 -30.51 8.27 -0.12
C GLN A 369 -29.34 8.70 -1.02
N LEU A 370 -28.19 8.03 -0.97
CA LEU A 370 -27.05 8.42 -1.82
C LEU A 370 -27.33 8.17 -3.30
N LYS A 371 -28.00 7.06 -3.67
CA LYS A 371 -28.42 6.83 -5.06
C LYS A 371 -29.27 7.98 -5.57
N ASN A 372 -30.28 8.38 -4.78
CA ASN A 372 -31.14 9.49 -5.14
C ASN A 372 -30.36 10.79 -5.28
N ILE A 373 -29.51 11.16 -4.31
CA ILE A 373 -28.69 12.38 -4.37
C ILE A 373 -27.79 12.40 -5.62
N VAL A 374 -27.08 11.31 -5.91
CA VAL A 374 -26.17 11.23 -7.06
C VAL A 374 -26.94 11.36 -8.37
N LEU A 375 -28.06 10.64 -8.53
CA LEU A 375 -28.85 10.68 -9.75
C LEU A 375 -29.59 12.01 -9.92
N THR A 376 -30.17 12.59 -8.88
CA THR A 376 -30.90 13.88 -8.98
C THR A 376 -29.99 15.11 -9.02
N SER A 377 -28.69 14.96 -8.72
CA SER A 377 -27.68 16.03 -8.90
C SER A 377 -26.94 15.94 -10.24
N ARG A 378 -27.16 14.88 -11.02
CA ARG A 378 -26.57 14.70 -12.36
C ARG A 378 -27.07 15.82 -13.30
N PRO A 379 -26.21 16.70 -13.83
CA PRO A 379 -26.65 17.82 -14.67
C PRO A 379 -27.24 17.38 -16.01
N SER A 380 -26.76 16.27 -16.58
CA SER A 380 -27.30 15.62 -17.78
C SER A 380 -26.85 14.15 -17.87
N ASP A 381 -27.57 13.36 -18.66
CA ASP A 381 -27.19 11.98 -18.98
C ASP A 381 -25.82 11.88 -19.67
N THR A 382 -25.38 12.97 -20.33
CA THR A 382 -24.07 13.12 -21.00
C THR A 382 -22.96 13.68 -20.09
N THR A 383 -23.26 14.07 -18.85
CA THR A 383 -22.24 14.62 -17.94
C THR A 383 -21.22 13.56 -17.55
N LEU A 384 -19.92 13.85 -17.76
CA LEU A 384 -18.81 12.97 -17.40
C LEU A 384 -18.61 12.88 -15.88
N PHE A 385 -18.57 14.03 -15.21
CA PHE A 385 -18.41 14.12 -13.75
C PHE A 385 -19.12 15.35 -13.18
N TRP A 386 -19.49 15.30 -11.90
CA TRP A 386 -20.09 16.43 -11.19
C TRP A 386 -19.78 16.39 -9.70
N GLN A 387 -19.75 17.57 -9.07
CA GLN A 387 -19.68 17.69 -7.62
C GLN A 387 -21.03 17.35 -6.99
N LEU A 388 -21.02 16.57 -5.92
CA LEU A 388 -22.21 16.21 -5.15
C LEU A 388 -22.49 17.27 -4.07
N PRO A 389 -23.76 17.69 -3.87
CA PRO A 389 -24.14 18.73 -2.92
C PRO A 389 -24.21 18.20 -1.47
N ILE A 390 -23.15 17.51 -1.02
CA ILE A 390 -23.09 16.75 0.24
C ILE A 390 -21.94 17.22 1.14
N ASN A 391 -21.66 18.53 1.13
CA ASN A 391 -20.61 19.14 1.93
C ASN A 391 -20.80 18.83 3.43
N GLY A 392 -19.81 18.15 4.03
CA GLY A 392 -19.87 17.67 5.42
C GLY A 392 -20.42 16.24 5.60
N TRP A 393 -20.83 15.55 4.53
CA TRP A 393 -21.32 14.17 4.61
C TRP A 393 -20.16 13.16 4.64
N VAL A 394 -20.00 12.47 5.77
CA VAL A 394 -18.84 11.59 6.01
C VAL A 394 -19.03 10.22 5.36
N ILE A 395 -18.64 10.09 4.09
CA ILE A 395 -18.45 8.79 3.44
C ILE A 395 -17.38 8.01 4.22
N PRO A 396 -17.64 6.78 4.70
CA PRO A 396 -16.85 6.28 5.83
C PRO A 396 -15.39 5.90 5.48
N ASN A 397 -15.09 5.47 4.24
CA ASN A 397 -13.71 5.20 3.76
C ASN A 397 -12.80 6.47 3.70
N PHE A 398 -13.34 7.66 3.96
CA PHE A 398 -12.57 8.91 4.05
C PHE A 398 -12.20 9.28 5.49
N LYS A 399 -12.71 8.55 6.49
CA LYS A 399 -12.52 8.88 7.91
C LYS A 399 -11.05 8.88 8.31
N ASP A 400 -10.30 7.84 7.96
CA ASP A 400 -8.90 7.64 8.41
C ASP A 400 -7.92 8.70 7.88
N ILE A 401 -8.37 9.57 6.98
CA ILE A 401 -7.64 10.72 6.42
C ILE A 401 -7.98 12.00 7.18
N ILE A 402 -9.27 12.19 7.45
CA ILE A 402 -9.82 13.38 8.10
C ILE A 402 -9.51 13.32 9.60
N SER A 403 -9.67 12.15 10.23
CA SER A 403 -9.43 11.95 11.65
C SER A 403 -7.96 12.02 12.05
N THR A 404 -7.00 11.88 11.14
CA THR A 404 -5.57 12.04 11.49
C THR A 404 -5.10 13.49 11.52
N THR A 405 -5.99 14.46 11.26
CA THR A 405 -5.81 15.80 11.85
C THR A 405 -6.15 15.85 13.35
N HIS A 406 -6.85 14.85 13.90
CA HIS A 406 -7.36 14.81 15.28
C HIS A 406 -7.44 13.39 15.91
N ASN A 407 -6.27 12.83 16.27
CA ASN A 407 -6.03 11.76 17.27
C ASN A 407 -6.22 10.26 16.92
N ASN A 408 -5.49 9.42 17.68
CA ASN A 408 -5.24 7.97 17.49
C ASN A 408 -6.43 7.01 17.72
N PRO A 409 -6.47 5.90 16.96
CA PRO A 409 -6.96 4.57 17.36
C PRO A 409 -5.80 3.58 17.67
N ASP A 410 -6.10 2.32 18.04
CA ASP A 410 -5.11 1.34 18.56
C ASP A 410 -5.47 -0.15 18.28
N ASN A 411 -4.54 -0.96 17.72
CA ASN A 411 -4.57 -2.43 17.40
C ASN A 411 -5.54 -2.94 16.29
N GLY A 412 -5.27 -3.95 15.41
CA GLY A 412 -4.08 -4.78 15.04
C GLY A 412 -4.43 -6.04 14.16
N ASP A 413 -3.42 -6.79 13.60
CA ASP A 413 -3.45 -8.17 12.94
C ASP A 413 -4.18 -8.39 11.55
N LYS A 414 -3.78 -9.20 10.52
CA LYS A 414 -2.69 -10.19 10.14
C LYS A 414 -2.41 -10.24 8.58
N ASN A 415 -1.30 -10.54 7.83
CA ASN A 415 0.09 -11.18 7.83
C ASN A 415 0.99 -10.46 6.72
N GLY A 416 2.12 -10.82 6.03
CA GLY A 416 3.22 -11.83 6.09
C GLY A 416 4.38 -11.95 4.97
N SER A 417 5.36 -11.03 4.69
CA SER A 417 6.50 -11.15 3.64
C SER A 417 8.01 -10.77 3.89
N TYR A 418 8.98 -11.59 3.46
CA TYR A 418 10.33 -11.87 4.04
C TYR A 418 11.44 -10.82 4.27
N VAL A 419 12.17 -11.09 5.36
CA VAL A 419 13.51 -10.60 5.70
C VAL A 419 14.34 -11.76 6.30
N LYS A 420 15.26 -12.35 5.53
CA LYS A 420 16.21 -13.38 5.99
C LYS A 420 17.40 -12.75 6.70
N SER A 421 17.63 -13.17 7.95
CA SER A 421 18.80 -12.83 8.75
C SER A 421 19.60 -14.07 9.14
N GLN A 422 20.91 -13.90 9.37
CA GLN A 422 21.84 -14.94 9.80
C GLN A 422 22.76 -14.36 10.89
N THR A 423 22.80 -14.96 12.07
CA THR A 423 23.59 -14.50 13.23
C THR A 423 24.68 -15.52 13.54
N VAL A 424 25.92 -15.07 13.77
CA VAL A 424 27.10 -15.92 13.97
C VAL A 424 28.00 -15.33 15.07
N VAL A 425 28.06 -15.98 16.23
CA VAL A 425 28.98 -15.62 17.33
C VAL A 425 30.35 -16.23 17.06
N VAL A 426 31.43 -15.46 17.29
CA VAL A 426 32.80 -15.76 16.86
C VAL A 426 33.83 -15.32 17.90
N ASN A 427 34.88 -16.12 18.15
CA ASN A 427 36.00 -15.73 19.02
C ASN A 427 37.34 -15.62 18.24
N PRO A 428 38.02 -14.45 18.25
CA PRO A 428 39.30 -14.24 17.56
C PRO A 428 40.55 -14.68 18.35
N ASN A 429 40.46 -14.82 19.68
CA ASN A 429 41.64 -14.92 20.56
C ASN A 429 42.03 -16.37 20.94
N VAL A 430 41.47 -17.39 20.27
CA VAL A 430 41.48 -18.79 20.73
C VAL A 430 42.53 -19.66 20.03
N HIS A 431 43.78 -19.52 20.47
CA HIS A 431 44.84 -20.50 20.27
C HIS A 431 44.59 -21.78 21.10
N LEU A 432 43.64 -22.60 20.67
CA LEU A 432 43.42 -23.97 21.18
C LEU A 432 43.88 -25.02 20.15
N PRO A 433 44.33 -26.20 20.60
CA PRO A 433 44.70 -27.32 19.72
C PRO A 433 43.56 -27.69 18.76
N ILE A 434 43.95 -28.14 17.56
CA ILE A 434 43.23 -27.93 16.30
C ILE A 434 41.90 -28.72 16.17
N ASN A 435 41.66 -29.72 17.01
CA ASN A 435 40.93 -30.92 16.59
C ASN A 435 39.39 -30.90 16.67
N ASN A 436 38.70 -29.77 16.95
CA ASN A 436 37.23 -29.81 17.12
C ASN A 436 36.46 -28.46 16.96
N VAL A 437 36.96 -27.47 16.21
CA VAL A 437 36.20 -26.23 15.94
C VAL A 437 36.24 -25.84 14.47
N ASN A 438 35.06 -25.64 13.87
CA ASN A 438 34.93 -25.21 12.48
C ASN A 438 35.38 -23.74 12.32
N SER A 439 36.11 -23.47 11.24
CA SER A 439 36.43 -22.10 10.81
C SER A 439 35.22 -21.43 10.16
N PHE A 440 35.07 -20.12 10.37
CA PHE A 440 34.20 -19.29 9.54
C PHE A 440 34.70 -19.35 8.08
N ASN A 441 33.82 -19.79 7.19
CA ASN A 441 34.08 -20.00 5.76
C ASN A 441 33.15 -19.09 4.92
N GLY A 442 32.82 -17.90 5.45
CA GLY A 442 31.68 -17.10 5.01
C GLY A 442 30.34 -17.64 5.55
N PHE A 443 29.26 -16.89 5.31
CA PHE A 443 27.91 -17.45 5.41
C PHE A 443 27.72 -18.40 4.22
N MET A 444 27.41 -19.67 4.49
CA MET A 444 27.30 -20.66 3.42
C MET A 444 26.18 -20.30 2.44
N PRO A 445 26.39 -20.42 1.11
CA PRO A 445 25.30 -20.36 0.15
C PRO A 445 24.37 -21.54 0.39
N VAL A 446 23.21 -21.26 0.99
CA VAL A 446 22.21 -22.30 1.29
C VAL A 446 21.76 -22.93 -0.01
N HIS A 447 21.82 -24.27 -0.09
CA HIS A 447 21.30 -25.06 -1.22
C HIS A 447 19.78 -24.91 -1.30
N SER A 448 19.35 -23.79 -1.88
CA SER A 448 17.96 -23.46 -2.19
C SER A 448 17.50 -24.17 -3.45
N SER A 449 17.61 -25.50 -3.45
CA SER A 449 16.60 -26.29 -4.14
C SER A 449 15.24 -25.83 -3.59
N PRO A 450 14.36 -25.21 -4.40
CA PRO A 450 13.06 -24.81 -3.91
C PRO A 450 12.36 -26.05 -3.35
N PRO A 451 11.68 -25.97 -2.20
CA PRO A 451 11.03 -27.13 -1.62
C PRO A 451 10.12 -27.73 -2.68
N LYS A 452 10.30 -29.03 -2.97
CA LYS A 452 9.47 -29.74 -3.96
C LYS A 452 8.02 -29.40 -3.66
N LEU A 453 7.35 -28.73 -4.60
CA LEU A 453 5.95 -28.34 -4.50
C LEU A 453 5.09 -29.61 -4.47
N LYS A 454 5.01 -30.23 -3.29
CA LYS A 454 4.00 -31.22 -2.93
C LYS A 454 2.68 -30.49 -2.96
N GLY A 455 2.06 -30.46 -4.14
CA GLY A 455 0.81 -29.74 -4.36
C GLY A 455 -0.28 -30.28 -3.45
N VAL A 456 -0.52 -29.57 -2.34
CA VAL A 456 -1.81 -29.60 -1.66
C VAL A 456 -2.77 -28.91 -2.59
N GLN A 457 -3.40 -29.69 -3.47
CA GLN A 457 -4.49 -29.19 -4.30
C GLN A 457 -5.62 -28.74 -3.37
N MET A 458 -5.94 -27.43 -3.38
CA MET A 458 -7.19 -26.94 -2.79
C MET A 458 -8.37 -27.36 -3.67
N LYS A 459 -8.72 -28.65 -3.62
CA LYS A 459 -9.99 -29.17 -4.07
C LYS A 459 -10.83 -29.42 -2.82
N MET A 460 -11.93 -28.66 -2.69
CA MET A 460 -12.57 -28.31 -1.41
C MET A 460 -11.70 -27.33 -0.60
N ILE A 461 -12.20 -26.19 -0.08
CA ILE A 461 -13.58 -25.70 -0.01
C ILE A 461 -13.67 -24.30 -0.64
N ILE A 462 -14.25 -24.21 -1.84
CA ILE A 462 -15.08 -23.07 -2.22
C ILE A 462 -16.50 -23.62 -2.26
N ASP A 463 -17.25 -23.40 -1.19
CA ASP A 463 -18.67 -23.71 -1.11
C ASP A 463 -19.45 -22.40 -1.20
N ASN A 464 -20.43 -22.37 -2.12
CA ASN A 464 -21.35 -21.24 -2.29
C ASN A 464 -22.17 -20.93 -1.02
N SER A 465 -22.26 -21.86 -0.05
CA SER A 465 -22.84 -21.60 1.28
C SER A 465 -22.12 -20.51 2.08
N SER A 466 -20.90 -20.14 1.67
CA SER A 466 -20.14 -18.99 2.20
C SER A 466 -20.81 -17.64 1.91
N PHE A 467 -21.58 -17.53 0.82
CA PHE A 467 -22.25 -16.30 0.39
C PHE A 467 -23.67 -16.21 0.99
N LYS A 468 -23.78 -15.65 2.19
CA LYS A 468 -25.08 -15.43 2.84
C LYS A 468 -25.66 -14.05 2.52
N LYS A 469 -26.47 -13.99 1.46
CA LYS A 469 -27.43 -12.89 1.21
C LYS A 469 -28.27 -12.66 2.46
N ASP A 470 -28.38 -11.42 2.94
CA ASP A 470 -29.11 -11.11 4.20
C ASP A 470 -30.61 -11.40 4.04
N SER A 471 -31.04 -12.56 4.55
CA SER A 471 -32.45 -12.97 4.59
C SER A 471 -33.20 -12.39 5.78
N LYS A 472 -32.50 -11.90 6.82
CA LYS A 472 -33.14 -11.33 8.02
C LYS A 472 -33.73 -9.96 7.72
N LEU A 473 -32.98 -9.08 7.08
CA LEU A 473 -33.50 -7.76 6.68
C LEU A 473 -34.61 -7.85 5.63
N ASN A 474 -34.56 -8.84 4.74
CA ASN A 474 -35.70 -9.14 3.88
C ASN A 474 -36.91 -9.62 4.71
N SER A 475 -36.75 -10.60 5.61
CA SER A 475 -37.86 -11.05 6.47
C SER A 475 -38.49 -9.95 7.35
N LEU A 476 -37.69 -8.98 7.80
CA LEU A 476 -38.16 -7.82 8.57
C LEU A 476 -38.88 -6.80 7.68
N ARG A 477 -38.33 -6.49 6.50
CA ARG A 477 -39.00 -5.66 5.48
C ARG A 477 -40.32 -6.30 5.06
N ASP A 478 -40.33 -7.60 4.80
CA ASP A 478 -41.50 -8.36 4.37
C ASP A 478 -42.52 -8.51 5.52
N SER A 479 -42.08 -8.48 6.79
CA SER A 479 -42.99 -8.31 7.93
C SER A 479 -43.66 -6.94 7.89
N ILE A 480 -42.86 -5.86 7.86
CA ILE A 480 -43.36 -4.47 7.87
C ILE A 480 -44.29 -4.20 6.67
N LEU A 481 -43.97 -4.71 5.47
CA LEU A 481 -44.83 -4.60 4.29
C LEU A 481 -46.11 -5.42 4.40
N ARG A 482 -46.11 -6.57 5.10
CA ARG A 482 -47.35 -7.29 5.45
C ARG A 482 -48.17 -6.53 6.49
N ASP A 483 -47.52 -5.97 7.51
CA ASP A 483 -48.19 -5.20 8.57
C ASP A 483 -48.80 -3.87 8.06
N VAL A 484 -48.24 -3.30 7.00
CA VAL A 484 -48.80 -2.14 6.27
C VAL A 484 -49.96 -2.59 5.36
N ASN A 485 -49.78 -3.67 4.57
CA ASN A 485 -50.81 -4.20 3.68
C ASN A 485 -51.96 -4.95 4.41
N GLN A 486 -51.93 -5.01 5.74
CA GLN A 486 -53.06 -5.46 6.59
C GLN A 486 -53.77 -4.30 7.31
N LYS A 487 -53.37 -3.04 7.04
CA LYS A 487 -53.96 -1.81 7.61
C LYS A 487 -54.59 -0.91 6.54
N HIS A 488 -54.74 -1.44 5.34
CA HIS A 488 -55.46 -0.90 4.18
C HIS A 488 -56.37 -1.99 3.61
#